data_AF-A0A914Y7U6-F1
#
_entry.id   AF-A0A914Y7U6-F1
#
_cell.length_a   1.000
_cell.length_b   1.000
_cell.length_c   1.000
_cell.angle_alpha   90.00
_cell.angle_beta   90.00
_cell.angle_gamma   90.00
#
_symmetry.space_group_name_H-M   'P 1'
#
loop_
_entity.id
_entity.type
_entity.pdbx_description
1 polymer ?
#
loop_
_entity_poly.entity_id
_entity_poly.type
_entity_poly.pdbx_seq_one_letter_code
_entity_poly.pdbx_strand_id
1 'polypeptide(L)'
;MMTMHASKGLEFPYVFIVGCEDGVLPHQVSLDEGNLQEERRLLYVGITRAKIQLWMSYSKLTRKFGEHVRLKPSRFFEEIPAEEIQRDGADPVADAARKKERATAGLAAIEALFD
;
A
#
# COMPACT_ATOMS: atom_id res chain seq x y z
N MET A 1 -8.17 -10.11 -8.08
CA MET A 1 -8.39 -8.69 -7.72
C MET A 1 -9.76 -8.59 -7.06
N MET A 2 -9.89 -7.87 -5.95
CA MET A 2 -11.15 -7.71 -5.21
C MET A 2 -11.16 -6.39 -4.46
N THR A 3 -12.32 -5.98 -3.94
CA THR A 3 -12.42 -4.83 -3.02
C THR A 3 -11.92 -5.22 -1.63
N MET A 4 -11.53 -4.22 -0.83
CA MET A 4 -11.07 -4.47 0.55
C MET A 4 -12.17 -5.12 1.40
N HIS A 5 -13.44 -4.72 1.21
CA HIS A 5 -14.60 -5.34 1.86
C HIS A 5 -14.74 -6.84 1.55
N ALA A 6 -14.54 -7.23 0.28
CA ALA A 6 -14.63 -8.62 -0.16
C ALA A 6 -13.48 -9.50 0.36
N SER A 7 -12.40 -8.89 0.88
CA SER A 7 -11.25 -9.63 1.41
C SER A 7 -11.45 -10.19 2.82
N LYS A 8 -12.54 -9.82 3.50
CA LYS A 8 -12.80 -10.22 4.89
C LYS A 8 -12.84 -11.75 5.02
N GLY A 9 -12.04 -12.29 5.93
CA GLY A 9 -11.94 -13.73 6.18
C GLY A 9 -11.01 -14.49 5.24
N LEU A 10 -10.43 -13.81 4.24
CA LEU A 10 -9.40 -14.38 3.37
C LEU A 10 -8.00 -13.99 3.84
N GLU A 11 -6.99 -14.73 3.41
CA GLU A 11 -5.58 -14.42 3.69
C GLU A 11 -4.72 -14.83 2.50
N PHE A 12 -3.65 -14.08 2.24
CA PHE A 12 -2.78 -14.28 1.10
C PHE A 12 -1.31 -14.13 1.52
N PRO A 13 -0.37 -14.89 0.93
CA PRO A 13 1.05 -14.69 1.18
C PRO A 13 1.49 -13.24 0.92
N TYR A 14 1.01 -12.68 -0.19
CA TYR A 14 1.39 -11.35 -0.67
C TYR A 14 0.13 -10.53 -0.96
N VAL A 15 0.08 -9.30 -0.47
CA VAL A 15 -1.06 -8.39 -0.68
C VAL A 15 -0.59 -7.05 -1.22
N PHE A 16 -1.33 -6.53 -2.19
CA PHE A 16 -1.14 -5.19 -2.74
C PHE A 16 -2.42 -4.39 -2.50
N ILE A 17 -2.34 -3.37 -1.64
CA ILE A 17 -3.40 -2.37 -1.46
C ILE A 17 -3.04 -1.17 -2.34
N VAL A 18 -3.78 -1.00 -3.42
CA VAL A 18 -3.57 0.09 -4.37
C VAL A 18 -4.59 1.21 -4.13
N GLY A 19 -4.23 2.44 -4.47
CA GLY A 19 -5.14 3.58 -4.32
C GLY A 19 -5.26 4.09 -2.88
N CYS A 20 -4.16 4.05 -2.13
CA CYS A 20 -4.11 4.60 -0.76
C CYS A 20 -3.96 6.14 -0.82
N GLU A 21 -4.99 6.83 -1.28
CA GLU A 21 -5.07 8.29 -1.34
C GLU A 21 -6.19 8.84 -0.45
N ASP A 22 -6.00 10.03 0.10
CA ASP A 22 -7.12 10.78 0.70
C ASP A 22 -8.21 11.03 -0.35
N GLY A 23 -9.45 10.69 -0.01
CA GLY A 23 -10.61 10.70 -0.92
C GLY A 23 -10.90 9.35 -1.56
N VAL A 24 -9.98 8.38 -1.49
CA VAL A 24 -10.17 6.98 -1.89
C VAL A 24 -10.14 6.05 -0.69
N LEU A 25 -9.09 6.15 0.13
CA LEU A 25 -8.93 5.44 1.40
C LEU A 25 -8.14 6.35 2.37
N PRO A 26 -8.79 7.10 3.26
CA PRO A 26 -10.23 7.10 3.53
C PRO A 26 -11.08 7.65 2.38
N HIS A 27 -12.26 7.07 2.16
CA HIS A 27 -13.21 7.56 1.18
C HIS A 27 -13.68 8.99 1.50
N GLN A 28 -13.95 9.81 0.47
CA GLN A 28 -14.32 11.22 0.63
C GLN A 28 -15.54 11.44 1.54
N VAL A 29 -16.56 10.58 1.44
CA VAL A 29 -17.75 10.66 2.32
C VAL A 29 -17.37 10.52 3.79
N SER A 30 -16.52 9.54 4.11
CA SER A 30 -16.05 9.30 5.48
C SER A 30 -15.17 10.45 6.01
N LEU A 31 -14.48 11.17 5.11
CA LEU A 31 -13.78 12.41 5.46
C LEU A 31 -14.74 13.53 5.82
N ASP A 32 -15.76 13.74 4.98
CA ASP A 32 -16.72 14.83 5.13
C ASP A 32 -17.62 14.64 6.36
N GLU A 33 -18.01 13.40 6.64
CA GLU A 33 -18.82 13.02 7.80
C GLU A 33 -18.01 12.83 9.09
N GLY A 34 -16.68 12.91 9.02
CA GLY A 34 -15.80 12.66 10.17
C GLY A 34 -15.77 11.20 10.65
N ASN A 35 -16.27 10.25 9.85
CA ASN A 35 -16.34 8.83 10.19
C ASN A 35 -15.05 8.07 9.79
N LEU A 36 -13.90 8.59 10.19
CA LEU A 36 -12.59 8.00 9.86
C LEU A 36 -12.33 6.63 10.49
N GLN A 37 -13.03 6.32 11.59
CA GLN A 37 -12.81 5.08 12.33
C GLN A 37 -13.17 3.85 11.52
N GLU A 38 -14.21 3.92 10.69
CA GLU A 38 -14.61 2.78 9.87
C GLU A 38 -13.64 2.53 8.71
N GLU A 39 -13.16 3.59 8.05
CA GLU A 39 -12.10 3.49 7.04
C GLU A 39 -10.79 2.96 7.63
N ARG A 40 -10.46 3.35 8.88
CA ARG A 40 -9.31 2.81 9.59
C ARG A 40 -9.46 1.31 9.85
N ARG A 41 -10.64 0.87 10.29
CA ARG A 41 -10.95 -0.57 10.45
C ARG A 41 -10.83 -1.31 9.11
N LEU A 42 -11.30 -0.70 8.03
CA LEU A 42 -11.21 -1.26 6.70
C LEU A 42 -9.75 -1.47 6.30
N LEU A 43 -8.90 -0.44 6.44
CA LEU A 43 -7.45 -0.57 6.20
C LEU A 43 -6.80 -1.64 7.09
N TYR A 44 -7.14 -1.68 8.38
CA TYR A 44 -6.64 -2.72 9.29
C TYR A 44 -6.99 -4.14 8.80
N VAL A 45 -8.23 -4.35 8.35
CA VAL A 45 -8.62 -5.63 7.72
C VAL A 45 -7.74 -5.90 6.51
N GLY A 46 -7.54 -4.92 5.62
CA GLY A 46 -6.67 -5.03 4.45
C GLY A 46 -5.23 -5.43 4.81
N ILE A 47 -4.62 -4.75 5.78
CA ILE A 47 -3.25 -5.02 6.25
C ILE A 47 -3.13 -6.46 6.75
N THR A 48 -4.07 -6.89 7.59
CA THR A 48 -4.07 -8.24 8.19
C THR A 48 -4.41 -9.36 7.20
N ARG A 49 -4.69 -9.06 5.92
CA ARG A 49 -4.83 -10.11 4.90
C ARG A 49 -3.48 -10.65 4.43
N ALA A 50 -2.38 -9.90 4.65
CA ALA A 50 -1.03 -10.30 4.23
C ALA A 50 -0.37 -11.23 5.27
N LYS A 51 0.16 -12.37 4.82
CA LYS A 51 0.91 -13.30 5.69
C LYS A 51 2.42 -13.07 5.67
N ILE A 52 2.97 -12.69 4.52
CA ILE A 52 4.41 -12.55 4.32
C ILE A 52 4.77 -11.09 4.08
N GLN A 53 4.17 -10.46 3.06
CA GLN A 53 4.52 -9.09 2.71
C GLN A 53 3.30 -8.32 2.20
N LEU A 54 3.22 -7.06 2.64
CA LEU A 54 2.25 -6.07 2.19
C LEU A 54 2.97 -4.99 1.37
N TRP A 55 2.34 -4.59 0.28
CA TRP A 55 2.65 -3.35 -0.43
C TRP A 55 1.43 -2.46 -0.44
N MET A 56 1.66 -1.17 -0.21
CA MET A 56 0.65 -0.14 -0.36
C MET A 56 1.15 0.89 -1.34
N SER A 57 0.28 1.34 -2.24
CA SER A 57 0.64 2.32 -3.25
C SER A 57 -0.41 3.40 -3.39
N TYR A 58 0.06 4.56 -3.85
CA TYR A 58 -0.77 5.72 -4.11
C TYR A 58 -0.25 6.42 -5.38
N SER A 59 -1.14 7.07 -6.11
CA SER A 59 -0.85 7.82 -7.33
C SER A 59 -0.68 9.30 -6.98
N LYS A 60 0.32 9.97 -7.58
CA LYS A 60 0.49 11.44 -7.39
C LYS A 60 -0.53 12.27 -8.17
N LEU A 61 -1.01 11.71 -9.29
CA LEU A 61 -1.92 12.34 -10.23
C LEU A 61 -2.96 11.32 -10.67
N THR A 62 -4.19 11.78 -10.86
CA THR A 62 -5.24 11.02 -11.55
C THR A 62 -5.92 11.90 -12.59
N ARG A 63 -6.60 11.27 -13.54
CA ARG A 63 -7.40 11.99 -14.53
C ARG A 63 -8.88 11.83 -14.19
N LYS A 64 -9.55 12.92 -13.83
CA LYS A 64 -11.00 12.95 -13.56
C LYS A 64 -11.66 13.96 -14.50
N PHE A 65 -12.69 13.54 -15.22
CA PHE A 65 -13.43 14.39 -16.17
C PHE A 65 -12.55 15.13 -17.18
N GLY A 66 -11.48 14.47 -17.65
CA GLY A 66 -10.54 15.05 -18.61
C GLY A 66 -9.40 15.86 -18.00
N GLU A 67 -9.50 16.28 -16.74
CA GLU A 67 -8.50 17.09 -16.05
C GLU A 67 -7.58 16.25 -15.16
N HIS A 68 -6.35 16.76 -14.96
CA HIS A 68 -5.39 16.15 -14.04
C HIS A 68 -5.62 16.69 -12.62
N VAL A 69 -5.89 15.80 -11.68
CA VAL A 69 -6.07 16.12 -10.26
C VAL A 69 -4.89 15.55 -9.49
N ARG A 70 -4.24 16.40 -8.67
CA ARG A 70 -3.18 15.97 -7.76
C ARG A 70 -3.80 15.31 -6.54
N LEU A 71 -3.32 14.11 -6.24
CA LEU A 71 -3.81 13.35 -5.10
C LEU A 71 -2.84 13.48 -3.93
N LYS A 72 -3.40 13.44 -2.72
CA LYS A 72 -2.62 13.36 -1.48
C LYS A 72 -2.51 11.89 -1.07
N PRO A 73 -1.35 11.45 -0.55
CA PRO A 73 -1.26 10.13 0.08
C PRO A 73 -2.31 9.99 1.17
N SER A 74 -2.77 8.76 1.43
CA SER A 74 -3.65 8.47 2.55
C SER A 74 -3.01 8.94 3.86
N ARG A 75 -3.76 9.69 4.66
CA ARG A 75 -3.35 10.06 6.02
C ARG A 75 -2.98 8.86 6.90
N PHE A 76 -3.52 7.67 6.61
CA PHE A 76 -3.21 6.47 7.38
C PHE A 76 -1.75 6.03 7.26
N PHE A 77 -0.99 6.50 6.26
CA PHE A 77 0.45 6.27 6.23
C PHE A 77 1.21 6.94 7.38
N GLU A 78 0.65 8.00 7.98
CA GLU A 78 1.24 8.68 9.14
C GLU A 78 0.93 7.95 10.45
N GLU A 79 -0.07 7.06 10.46
CA GLU A 79 -0.46 6.26 11.62
C GLU A 79 0.37 4.97 11.75
N ILE A 80 1.14 4.61 10.72
CA ILE A 80 1.99 3.42 10.72
C ILE A 80 3.40 3.83 11.19
N PRO A 81 4.04 3.08 12.11
CA PRO A 81 5.39 3.37 12.58
C PRO A 81 6.36 3.51 11.40
N ALA A 82 7.09 4.62 11.34
CA ALA A 82 7.95 4.94 10.19
C ALA A 82 9.06 3.90 9.97
N GLU A 83 9.54 3.27 11.04
CA GLU A 83 10.53 2.18 11.02
C GLU A 83 10.03 0.89 10.35
N GLU A 84 8.71 0.67 10.32
CA GLU A 84 8.06 -0.47 9.68
C GLU A 84 7.77 -0.22 8.19
N ILE A 85 7.96 1.01 7.71
CA ILE A 85 7.66 1.40 6.33
C ILE A 85 8.93 1.59 5.53
N GLN A 86 9.14 0.70 4.56
CA GLN A 86 10.01 1.01 3.44
C GLN A 86 9.28 1.92 2.44
N ARG A 87 9.67 3.20 2.36
CA ARG A 87 9.14 4.15 1.36
C ARG A 87 10.01 4.18 0.10
N ASP A 88 9.50 3.58 -0.97
CA ASP A 88 10.09 3.71 -2.29
C ASP A 88 9.71 5.05 -2.93
N GLY A 89 10.64 5.69 -3.62
CA GLY A 89 10.48 6.95 -4.36
C GLY A 89 10.75 8.22 -3.55
N ALA A 90 11.17 8.10 -2.29
CA ALA A 90 11.57 9.23 -1.44
C ALA A 90 13.05 9.58 -1.61
N ASP A 91 13.91 8.59 -1.82
CA ASP A 91 15.35 8.75 -2.04
C ASP A 91 15.80 7.80 -3.16
N PRO A 92 15.92 8.29 -4.41
CA PRO A 92 16.26 7.45 -5.56
C PRO A 92 17.57 6.66 -5.40
N VAL A 93 18.54 7.18 -4.65
CA VAL A 93 19.84 6.54 -4.47
C VAL A 93 19.72 5.40 -3.47
N ALA A 94 19.12 5.66 -2.32
CA ALA A 94 18.87 4.63 -1.31
C ALA A 94 17.91 3.54 -1.84
N ASP A 95 16.90 3.94 -2.62
CA ASP A 95 15.94 3.02 -3.24
C ASP A 95 16.59 2.10 -4.26
N ALA A 96 17.52 2.63 -5.09
CA ALA A 96 18.27 1.83 -6.05
C ALA A 96 19.16 0.80 -5.35
N ALA A 97 19.83 1.18 -4.26
CA ALA A 97 20.65 0.26 -3.47
C ALA A 97 19.80 -0.87 -2.86
N ARG A 98 18.69 -0.53 -2.20
CA ARG A 98 17.74 -1.50 -1.63
C ARG A 98 17.12 -2.42 -2.68
N LYS A 99 16.78 -1.87 -3.85
CA LYS A 99 16.24 -2.65 -4.98
C LYS A 99 17.26 -3.67 -5.48
N LYS A 100 18.54 -3.28 -5.57
CA LYS A 100 19.63 -4.18 -5.94
C LYS A 100 19.79 -5.31 -4.91
N GLU A 101 19.80 -4.97 -3.62
CA GLU A 101 19.89 -5.94 -2.52
C GLU A 101 18.74 -6.96 -2.57
N ARG A 102 17.49 -6.51 -2.67
CA ARG A 102 16.32 -7.40 -2.83
C ARG A 102 16.41 -8.28 -4.07
N ALA A 103 16.86 -7.72 -5.21
CA ALA A 103 17.02 -8.50 -6.43
C ALA A 103 18.05 -9.61 -6.26
N THR A 104 19.21 -9.31 -5.65
CA THR A 104 20.24 -10.30 -5.36
C THR A 104 19.75 -11.37 -4.40
N ALA A 105 19.11 -11.00 -3.29
CA ALA A 105 18.55 -11.95 -2.33
C ALA A 105 17.45 -12.83 -2.96
N GLY A 106 16.59 -12.25 -3.79
CA GLY A 106 15.54 -12.97 -4.50
C GLY A 106 16.09 -13.98 -5.51
N LEU A 107 17.13 -13.60 -6.28
CA LEU A 107 17.81 -14.52 -7.20
C LEU A 107 18.47 -15.69 -6.46
N ALA A 108 19.18 -15.43 -5.36
CA ALA A 108 19.79 -16.47 -4.55
C ALA A 108 18.75 -17.45 -3.95
N ALA A 109 17.61 -16.92 -3.49
CA ALA A 109 16.51 -17.74 -2.99
C ALA A 109 15.88 -18.62 -4.09
N ILE A 110 15.82 -18.13 -5.33
CA ILE A 110 15.36 -18.91 -6.48
C ILE A 110 16.36 -20.01 -6.82
N GLU A 111 17.66 -19.70 -6.85
CA GLU A 111 18.74 -20.67 -7.13
C GLU A 111 18.70 -21.83 -6.13
N ALA A 112 18.57 -21.54 -4.84
CA ALA A 112 18.48 -22.53 -3.76
C ALA A 112 17.22 -23.44 -3.80
N LEU A 113 16.23 -23.15 -4.65
CA LEU A 113 15.08 -24.05 -4.86
C LEU A 113 15.36 -25.15 -5.87
N PHE A 114 16.44 -25.03 -6.66
CA PHE A 114 16.81 -25.97 -7.72
C PHE A 114 18.01 -26.86 -7.39
N ASP A 115 18.65 -26.61 -6.25
CA ASP A 115 19.69 -27.47 -5.64
C ASP A 115 19.07 -28.45 -4.62
#